data_AF-A0A0P9R5E6-F1
#
_entry.id   AF-A0A0P9R5E6-F1
#
_cell.length_a   1.000
_cell.length_b   1.000
_cell.length_c   1.000
_cell.angle_alpha   90.00
_cell.angle_beta   90.00
_cell.angle_gamma   90.00
#
_symmetry.space_group_name_H-M   'P 1'
#
loop_
_entity.id
_entity.type
_entity.pdbx_description
1 polymer ?
#
loop_
_entity_poly.entity_id
_entity_poly.type
_entity_poly.pdbx_seq_one_letter_code
_entity_poly.pdbx_strand_id
1 'polypeptide(L)'
;MVMAVQTHTVAIIGLGSRGLSILEQLIGLSRHADRPLNIEVFDPQPPGSGLHQAQQPDYLMLNTMAGQLSAFSSAFPACAPPGPTFLQWCRSQDVRLDERGHVSTDGRGRAVVFGDFLPRALLGRYLQDSYRLLLQCCPAHVQVRYHAEQVMTCRPLLETPGFRLRTRRLGMDVDAVFLTSGHASETGVQLEVGDSVAIEGQGLTAMDTLAHLTQGRGGRYVRDAGFAGWRYLPSGREPKVFLYSRTGLPFHARPQWHASSQPPLPRLFLTAAAIARLREQKEGGQLDFRADVLPLIKDEMCAVFYQARVRLDAPAKLASVQRLLRESTARPAAFERLAERWGEFDPEQWLLTQRWSGTQGTYVQWFVDWIKRDLALSRLGTAGSPICQALEVWRDYRDLLRLIADRNGLTESSTLEFYGTWAGLSNRLVGGPQKERHEDLLALIEAGVVTILPPMDDVQRTDFRPDSIIGARVAHGGLSGNGPGLISDLHEQGLIRAAHAWPADGIETDESARAIGRDGSVQQRLWVLGPAVEGCTFYNHYVPTPDPTCRALIEARRAVESCLEMLAKHTSSCITFKFDKAV
;
A
#
# COMPACT_ATOMS: atom_id res chain seq x y z
N MET A 1 -25.42 33.61 31.74
CA MET A 1 -24.16 32.91 32.06
C MET A 1 -23.69 32.26 30.77
N VAL A 2 -22.69 32.83 30.09
CA VAL A 2 -22.13 32.26 28.85
C VAL A 2 -21.39 30.99 29.27
N MET A 3 -21.88 29.82 28.85
CA MET A 3 -21.22 28.55 29.13
C MET A 3 -19.83 28.60 28.49
N ALA A 4 -18.76 28.45 29.29
CA ALA A 4 -17.41 28.36 28.76
C ALA A 4 -17.32 27.11 27.89
N VAL A 5 -17.26 27.29 26.57
CA VAL A 5 -17.13 26.16 25.65
C VAL A 5 -15.71 25.62 25.78
N GLN A 6 -15.57 24.44 26.37
CA GLN A 6 -14.28 23.77 26.51
C GLN A 6 -13.68 23.52 25.13
N THR A 7 -12.48 24.06 24.90
CA THR A 7 -11.70 23.79 23.70
C THR A 7 -10.97 22.47 23.87
N HIS A 8 -11.18 21.53 22.95
CA HIS A 8 -10.48 20.25 22.97
C HIS A 8 -9.23 20.30 22.08
N THR A 9 -8.21 19.54 22.42
CA THR A 9 -6.95 19.44 21.68
C THR A 9 -6.72 18.01 21.22
N VAL A 10 -6.67 17.79 19.92
CA VAL A 10 -6.47 16.48 19.28
C VAL A 10 -5.12 16.47 18.57
N ALA A 11 -4.31 15.44 18.80
CA ALA A 11 -3.04 15.27 18.11
C ALA A 11 -3.14 14.32 16.90
N ILE A 12 -2.46 14.66 15.82
CA ILE A 12 -2.19 13.75 14.69
C ILE A 12 -0.69 13.51 14.63
N ILE A 13 -0.26 12.26 14.82
CA ILE A 13 1.15 11.86 14.78
C ILE A 13 1.43 11.12 13.46
N GLY A 14 2.21 11.76 12.60
CA GLY A 14 2.38 11.41 11.19
C GLY A 14 1.35 12.14 10.33
N LEU A 15 1.80 12.91 9.36
CA LEU A 15 1.00 13.64 8.39
C LEU A 15 1.39 13.26 6.96
N GLY A 16 1.47 11.95 6.70
CA GLY A 16 1.42 11.40 5.34
C GLY A 16 -0.01 11.31 4.81
N SER A 17 -0.22 10.47 3.80
CA SER A 17 -1.55 10.28 3.19
C SER A 17 -2.64 9.85 4.18
N ARG A 18 -2.32 9.01 5.17
CA ARG A 18 -3.26 8.56 6.21
C ARG A 18 -3.59 9.67 7.21
N GLY A 19 -2.58 10.42 7.65
CA GLY A 19 -2.77 11.59 8.52
C GLY A 19 -3.58 12.70 7.85
N LEU A 20 -3.38 12.92 6.54
CA LEU A 20 -4.22 13.83 5.75
C LEU A 20 -5.69 13.39 5.72
N SER A 21 -5.97 12.09 5.61
CA SER A 21 -7.34 11.59 5.70
C SER A 21 -7.97 11.92 7.05
N ILE A 22 -7.23 11.79 8.16
CA ILE A 22 -7.73 12.18 9.49
C ILE A 22 -7.97 13.69 9.58
N LEU A 23 -7.03 14.50 9.08
CA LEU A 23 -7.17 15.96 9.06
C LEU A 23 -8.40 16.41 8.25
N GLU A 24 -8.61 15.83 7.05
CA GLU A 24 -9.79 16.10 6.23
C GLU A 24 -11.07 15.82 7.01
N GLN A 25 -11.16 14.64 7.65
CA GLN A 25 -12.38 14.24 8.35
C GLN A 25 -12.62 15.04 9.62
N LEU A 26 -11.57 15.43 10.37
CA LEU A 26 -11.69 16.35 11.52
C LEU A 26 -12.24 17.71 11.08
N ILE A 27 -11.67 18.31 10.03
CA ILE A 27 -12.14 19.60 9.52
C ILE A 27 -13.59 19.49 9.03
N GLY A 28 -13.91 18.46 8.23
CA GLY A 28 -15.24 18.26 7.66
C GLY A 28 -16.32 18.09 8.72
N LEU A 29 -16.08 17.26 9.74
CA LEU A 29 -17.03 17.03 10.83
C LEU A 29 -17.16 18.24 11.76
N SER A 30 -16.07 18.90 12.09
CA SER A 30 -16.08 20.06 12.98
C SER A 30 -16.72 21.29 12.35
N ARG A 31 -16.82 21.41 11.02
CA ARG A 31 -17.57 22.50 10.36
C ARG A 31 -19.03 22.57 10.75
N HIS A 32 -19.64 21.43 11.09
CA HIS A 32 -21.05 21.35 11.47
C HIS A 32 -21.27 21.35 12.98
N ALA A 33 -20.20 21.46 13.78
CA ALA A 33 -20.25 21.48 15.23
C ALA A 33 -19.69 22.80 15.76
N ASP A 34 -20.48 23.57 16.50
CA ASP A 34 -20.04 24.83 17.15
C ASP A 34 -19.22 24.55 18.43
N ARG A 35 -18.13 23.79 18.30
CA ARG A 35 -17.23 23.43 19.41
C ARG A 35 -15.79 23.72 19.04
N PRO A 36 -15.09 24.60 19.77
CA PRO A 36 -13.69 24.89 19.53
C PRO A 36 -12.81 23.64 19.58
N LEU A 37 -11.96 23.48 18.56
CA LEU A 37 -11.06 22.34 18.40
C LEU A 37 -9.67 22.82 17.97
N ASN A 38 -8.66 22.43 18.72
CA ASN A 38 -7.26 22.54 18.33
C ASN A 38 -6.79 21.19 17.76
N ILE A 39 -6.20 21.22 16.57
CA ILE A 39 -5.61 20.06 15.91
C ILE A 39 -4.10 20.29 15.85
N GLU A 40 -3.36 19.50 16.62
CA GLU A 40 -1.91 19.61 16.77
C GLU A 40 -1.25 18.48 15.95
N VAL A 41 -0.61 18.85 14.84
CA VAL A 41 -0.04 17.91 13.88
C VAL A 41 1.46 17.78 14.09
N PHE A 42 1.94 16.55 14.24
CA PHE A 42 3.36 16.24 14.42
C PHE A 42 3.87 15.38 13.26
N ASP A 43 4.78 15.93 12.45
CA ASP A 43 5.51 15.17 11.44
C ASP A 43 6.89 15.82 11.20
N PRO A 44 8.02 15.09 11.29
CA PRO A 44 9.34 15.66 11.01
C PRO A 44 9.54 16.07 9.54
N GLN A 45 8.75 15.53 8.62
CA GLN A 45 8.77 15.82 7.19
C GLN A 45 7.76 16.92 6.83
N PRO A 46 7.93 17.62 5.69
CA PRO A 46 6.96 18.60 5.23
C PRO A 46 5.53 18.03 5.18
N PRO A 47 4.53 18.78 5.65
CA PRO A 47 3.18 18.26 5.89
C PRO A 47 2.53 17.70 4.61
N GLY A 48 1.91 16.53 4.73
CA GLY A 48 1.23 15.82 3.65
C GLY A 48 2.10 14.81 2.91
N SER A 49 3.39 15.10 2.73
CA SER A 49 4.30 14.37 1.84
C SER A 49 4.53 12.91 2.23
N GLY A 50 4.61 12.62 3.54
CA GLY A 50 5.07 11.32 4.03
C GLY A 50 6.39 10.90 3.37
N LEU A 51 6.43 9.68 2.82
CA LEU A 51 7.59 9.13 2.09
C LEU A 51 7.76 9.68 0.65
N HIS A 52 6.81 10.47 0.17
CA HIS A 52 6.81 11.05 -1.18
C HIS A 52 7.32 12.50 -1.10
N GLN A 53 8.62 12.72 -0.87
CA GLN A 53 9.14 14.08 -0.77
C GLN A 53 9.09 14.80 -2.13
N ALA A 54 8.71 16.08 -2.14
CA ALA A 54 8.54 16.89 -3.35
C ALA A 54 9.84 17.15 -4.14
N GLN A 55 10.99 16.86 -3.54
CA GLN A 55 12.33 17.01 -4.09
C GLN A 55 12.94 15.68 -4.55
N GLN A 56 12.21 14.56 -4.46
CA GLN A 56 12.69 13.28 -4.97
C GLN A 56 13.02 13.38 -6.46
N PRO A 57 14.06 12.68 -6.93
CA PRO A 57 14.41 12.68 -8.34
C PRO A 57 13.36 11.94 -9.17
N ASP A 58 13.21 12.37 -10.43
CA ASP A 58 12.14 11.89 -11.32
C ASP A 58 12.22 10.41 -11.66
N TYR A 59 13.40 9.79 -11.55
CA TYR A 59 13.54 8.35 -11.76
C TYR A 59 12.95 7.51 -10.63
N LEU A 60 12.51 8.10 -9.52
CA LEU A 60 11.75 7.41 -8.47
C LEU A 60 10.27 7.51 -8.78
N MET A 61 9.72 6.42 -9.33
CA MET A 61 8.37 6.37 -9.86
C MET A 61 7.38 5.77 -8.85
N LEU A 62 6.12 6.20 -8.93
CA LEU A 62 5.00 5.56 -8.24
C LEU A 62 4.73 4.18 -8.82
N ASN A 63 4.25 3.25 -7.98
CA ASN A 63 3.74 1.94 -8.42
C ASN A 63 2.20 1.89 -8.46
N THR A 64 1.55 3.05 -8.57
CA THR A 64 0.10 3.19 -8.66
C THR A 64 -0.20 4.23 -9.73
N MET A 65 -1.19 3.94 -10.55
CA MET A 65 -1.55 4.77 -11.70
C MET A 65 -2.11 6.12 -11.22
N ALA A 66 -1.84 7.19 -11.95
CA ALA A 66 -2.23 8.56 -11.59
C ALA A 66 -3.75 8.69 -11.33
N GLY A 67 -4.57 7.99 -12.11
CA GLY A 67 -6.02 8.00 -11.97
C GLY A 67 -6.58 7.26 -10.74
N GLN A 68 -5.74 6.49 -10.04
CA GLN A 68 -6.14 5.70 -8.87
C GLN A 68 -5.83 6.39 -7.54
N LEU A 69 -5.37 7.65 -7.56
CA LEU A 69 -4.84 8.34 -6.40
C LEU A 69 -5.64 9.61 -6.07
N SER A 70 -5.99 9.77 -4.79
CA SER A 70 -6.63 10.96 -4.25
C SER A 70 -6.23 11.16 -2.78
N ALA A 71 -6.07 12.41 -2.36
CA ALA A 71 -5.97 12.78 -0.94
C ALA A 71 -7.34 12.98 -0.29
N PHE A 72 -8.39 13.17 -1.11
CA PHE A 72 -9.71 13.61 -0.67
C PHE A 72 -10.76 12.51 -0.77
N SER A 73 -11.68 12.52 0.20
CA SER A 73 -12.87 11.69 0.22
C SER A 73 -13.93 12.21 -0.74
N SER A 74 -14.34 11.38 -1.70
CA SER A 74 -15.49 11.69 -2.55
C SER A 74 -16.84 11.44 -1.87
N ALA A 75 -16.89 10.51 -0.90
CA ALA A 75 -18.10 10.19 -0.13
C ALA A 75 -18.34 11.16 1.03
N PHE A 76 -17.28 11.59 1.71
CA PHE A 76 -17.34 12.44 2.91
C PHE A 76 -16.33 13.60 2.81
N PRO A 77 -16.45 14.48 1.81
CA PRO A 77 -15.49 15.55 1.61
C PRO A 77 -15.56 16.58 2.74
N ALA A 78 -14.41 17.19 3.09
CA ALA A 78 -14.38 18.28 4.07
C ALA A 78 -15.13 19.54 3.60
N CYS A 79 -15.19 19.76 2.28
CA CYS A 79 -15.91 20.84 1.61
C CYS A 79 -16.49 20.32 0.29
N ALA A 80 -17.64 20.87 -0.14
CA ALA A 80 -18.21 20.58 -1.46
C ALA A 80 -17.83 21.69 -2.45
N PRO A 81 -17.32 21.35 -3.65
CA PRO A 81 -17.01 19.99 -4.13
C PRO A 81 -15.74 19.41 -3.46
N PRO A 82 -15.55 18.06 -3.47
CA PRO A 82 -14.30 17.44 -3.01
C PRO A 82 -13.07 18.06 -3.67
N GLY A 83 -11.93 18.03 -2.98
CA GLY A 83 -10.66 18.47 -3.55
C GLY A 83 -10.25 17.63 -4.78
N PRO A 84 -9.34 18.14 -5.62
CA PRO A 84 -8.97 17.50 -6.87
C PRO A 84 -8.29 16.15 -6.64
N THR A 85 -8.55 15.16 -7.50
CA THR A 85 -7.77 13.91 -7.56
C THR A 85 -6.34 14.19 -8.03
N PHE A 86 -5.43 13.24 -7.85
CA PHE A 86 -4.04 13.42 -8.28
C PHE A 86 -3.92 13.66 -9.79
N LEU A 87 -4.70 12.93 -10.60
CA LEU A 87 -4.77 13.14 -12.05
C LEU A 87 -5.31 14.52 -12.42
N GLN A 88 -6.36 14.99 -11.73
CA GLN A 88 -6.92 16.33 -11.96
C GLN A 88 -5.90 17.42 -11.61
N TRP A 89 -5.18 17.26 -10.50
CA TRP A 89 -4.10 18.16 -10.11
C TRP A 89 -2.96 18.17 -11.13
N CYS A 90 -2.50 17.01 -11.61
CA CYS A 90 -1.46 16.96 -12.64
C CYS A 90 -1.87 17.71 -13.93
N ARG A 91 -3.14 17.60 -14.32
CA ARG A 91 -3.69 18.33 -15.47
C ARG A 91 -3.80 19.83 -15.23
N SER A 92 -4.17 20.26 -14.03
CA SER A 92 -4.23 21.70 -13.71
C SER A 92 -2.85 22.35 -13.63
N GLN A 93 -1.81 21.57 -13.30
CA GLN A 93 -0.41 21.99 -13.33
C GLN A 93 0.24 21.85 -14.72
N ASP A 94 -0.51 21.45 -15.75
CA ASP A 94 -0.02 21.15 -17.11
C ASP A 94 1.23 20.23 -17.13
N VAL A 95 1.24 19.20 -16.27
CA VAL A 95 2.34 18.23 -16.24
C VAL A 95 2.42 17.51 -17.58
N ARG A 96 3.63 17.52 -18.18
CA ARG A 96 3.94 16.83 -19.43
C ARG A 96 4.99 15.76 -19.21
N LEU A 97 4.82 14.62 -19.86
CA LEU A 97 5.73 13.47 -19.75
C LEU A 97 6.53 13.28 -21.03
N ASP A 98 7.82 13.00 -20.87
CA ASP A 98 8.69 12.55 -21.95
C ASP A 98 8.38 11.08 -22.35
N GLU A 99 9.17 10.54 -23.28
CA GLU A 99 8.99 9.18 -23.77
C GLU A 99 9.34 8.07 -22.75
N ARG A 100 9.98 8.45 -21.64
CA ARG A 100 10.32 7.58 -20.50
C ARG A 100 9.28 7.68 -19.38
N GLY A 101 8.36 8.64 -19.46
CA GLY A 101 7.40 8.94 -18.41
C GLY A 101 7.93 9.86 -17.32
N HIS A 102 9.11 10.48 -17.49
CA HIS A 102 9.61 11.53 -16.60
C HIS A 102 9.00 12.89 -16.95
N VAL A 103 9.13 13.89 -16.08
CA VAL A 103 8.63 15.24 -16.38
C VAL A 103 9.45 15.86 -17.52
N SER A 104 8.77 16.23 -18.61
CA SER A 104 9.38 16.95 -19.74
C SER A 104 9.70 18.38 -19.32
N THR A 105 10.97 18.77 -19.46
CA THR A 105 11.48 20.10 -19.12
C THR A 105 11.53 21.05 -20.32
N ASP A 106 11.38 20.52 -21.54
CA ASP A 106 11.40 21.26 -22.80
C ASP A 106 10.00 21.60 -23.34
N GLY A 107 8.96 21.21 -22.62
CA GLY A 107 7.55 21.43 -22.98
C GLY A 107 7.04 20.57 -24.13
N ARG A 108 7.82 19.61 -24.64
CA ARG A 108 7.46 18.76 -25.78
C ARG A 108 6.79 17.43 -25.39
N GLY A 109 6.59 17.20 -24.11
CA GLY A 109 5.96 15.98 -23.59
C GLY A 109 4.45 15.87 -23.84
N ARG A 110 3.92 14.66 -23.68
CA ARG A 110 2.48 14.39 -23.73
C ARG A 110 1.80 14.69 -22.40
N ALA A 111 0.51 15.00 -22.41
CA ALA A 111 -0.27 15.16 -21.18
C ALA A 111 -0.38 13.85 -20.38
N VAL A 112 -0.53 13.98 -19.05
CA VAL A 112 -0.78 12.85 -18.15
C VAL A 112 -2.15 12.22 -18.40
N VAL A 113 -2.17 10.89 -18.47
CA VAL A 113 -3.37 10.06 -18.61
C VAL A 113 -3.57 9.16 -17.38
N PHE A 114 -4.75 8.53 -17.29
CA PHE A 114 -5.16 7.72 -16.13
C PHE A 114 -4.13 6.65 -15.76
N GLY A 115 -3.64 5.90 -16.76
CA GLY A 115 -2.76 4.74 -16.58
C GLY A 115 -1.29 5.06 -16.36
N ASP A 116 -0.90 6.35 -16.28
CA ASP A 116 0.51 6.71 -16.10
C ASP A 116 0.99 6.45 -14.68
N PHE A 117 2.18 5.87 -14.58
CA PHE A 117 2.97 5.87 -13.36
C PHE A 117 3.83 7.13 -13.37
N LEU A 118 3.69 7.98 -12.36
CA LEU A 118 4.34 9.30 -12.31
C LEU A 118 5.50 9.33 -11.31
N PRO A 119 6.44 10.28 -11.44
CA PRO A 119 7.43 10.55 -10.40
C PRO A 119 6.81 10.77 -9.01
N ARG A 120 7.40 10.18 -7.98
CA ARG A 120 6.93 10.32 -6.58
C ARG A 120 6.95 11.76 -6.10
N ALA A 121 7.87 12.57 -6.62
CA ALA A 121 7.96 13.99 -6.32
C ALA A 121 6.65 14.75 -6.65
N LEU A 122 5.96 14.38 -7.73
CA LEU A 122 4.67 14.97 -8.10
C LEU A 122 3.59 14.62 -7.08
N LEU A 123 3.54 13.36 -6.62
CA LEU A 123 2.62 12.98 -5.56
C LEU A 123 2.92 13.75 -4.26
N GLY A 124 4.19 13.93 -3.93
CA GLY A 124 4.61 14.76 -2.80
C GLY A 124 4.09 16.18 -2.85
N ARG A 125 4.22 16.84 -4.02
CA ARG A 125 3.69 18.18 -4.26
C ARG A 125 2.17 18.21 -4.15
N TYR A 126 1.49 17.25 -4.75
CA TYR A 126 0.04 17.11 -4.65
C TYR A 126 -0.43 17.00 -3.18
N LEU A 127 0.20 16.13 -2.38
CA LEU A 127 -0.19 15.96 -0.99
C LEU A 127 0.08 17.20 -0.13
N GLN A 128 1.16 17.95 -0.40
CA GLN A 128 1.41 19.25 0.24
C GLN A 128 0.37 20.30 -0.17
N ASP A 129 -0.02 20.34 -1.44
CA ASP A 129 -1.09 21.24 -1.90
C ASP A 129 -2.44 20.85 -1.30
N SER A 130 -2.72 19.55 -1.16
CA SER A 130 -3.91 19.06 -0.48
C SER A 130 -3.96 19.49 0.97
N TYR A 131 -2.84 19.42 1.70
CA TYR A 131 -2.74 19.96 3.06
C TYR A 131 -3.09 21.45 3.10
N ARG A 132 -2.49 22.27 2.22
CA ARG A 132 -2.76 23.71 2.15
C ARG A 132 -4.23 24.01 1.83
N LEU A 133 -4.85 23.23 0.94
CA LEU A 133 -6.27 23.35 0.61
C LEU A 133 -7.14 23.04 1.83
N LEU A 134 -6.83 21.99 2.59
CA LEU A 134 -7.56 21.66 3.82
C LEU A 134 -7.50 22.79 4.85
N LEU A 135 -6.34 23.45 5.01
CA LEU A 135 -6.24 24.60 5.92
C LEU A 135 -7.15 25.77 5.51
N GLN A 136 -7.34 25.99 4.21
CA GLN A 136 -8.28 27.00 3.70
C GLN A 136 -9.74 26.62 3.97
N CYS A 137 -10.03 25.33 4.19
CA CYS A 137 -11.35 24.82 4.52
C CYS A 137 -11.69 24.88 6.02
N CYS A 138 -10.74 25.24 6.90
CA CYS A 138 -10.95 25.28 8.34
C CYS A 138 -12.02 26.33 8.74
N PRO A 139 -13.04 25.94 9.52
CA PRO A 139 -13.96 26.90 10.12
C PRO A 139 -13.27 27.71 11.23
N ALA A 140 -13.81 28.88 11.58
CA ALA A 140 -13.17 29.83 12.50
C ALA A 140 -12.87 29.27 13.91
N HIS A 141 -13.65 28.28 14.36
CA HIS A 141 -13.47 27.61 15.66
C HIS A 141 -12.53 26.40 15.63
N VAL A 142 -11.96 26.06 14.47
CA VAL A 142 -10.96 24.99 14.36
C VAL A 142 -9.59 25.60 14.06
N GLN A 143 -8.61 25.34 14.93
CA GLN A 143 -7.23 25.75 14.71
C GLN A 143 -6.37 24.53 14.38
N VAL A 144 -5.56 24.61 13.32
CA VAL A 144 -4.59 23.57 12.97
C VAL A 144 -3.19 24.15 13.12
N ARG A 145 -2.33 23.45 13.86
CA ARG A 145 -0.92 23.82 14.05
C ARG A 145 -0.04 22.64 13.67
N TYR A 146 1.04 22.94 12.95
CA TYR A 146 2.00 21.95 12.50
C TYR A 146 3.32 22.10 13.23
N HIS A 147 3.83 20.98 13.74
CA HIS A 147 5.09 20.83 14.42
C HIS A 147 6.00 19.93 13.57
N ALA A 148 7.06 20.50 13.03
CA ALA A 148 8.11 19.79 12.28
C ALA A 148 8.99 18.96 13.24
N GLU A 149 8.38 18.02 13.96
CA GLU A 149 8.98 17.27 15.05
C GLU A 149 8.50 15.83 15.10
N GLN A 150 9.42 14.94 15.48
CA GLN A 150 9.10 13.57 15.83
C GLN A 150 8.61 13.49 17.28
N VAL A 151 7.45 12.88 17.50
CA VAL A 151 7.01 12.49 18.84
C VAL A 151 7.78 11.25 19.26
N MET A 152 8.45 11.34 20.41
CA MET A 152 9.27 10.26 20.95
C MET A 152 8.54 9.46 22.01
N THR A 153 7.68 10.11 22.80
CA THR A 153 6.91 9.46 23.88
C THR A 153 5.49 10.00 23.97
N CYS A 154 4.56 9.15 24.39
CA CYS A 154 3.17 9.48 24.66
C CYS A 154 2.75 8.78 25.96
N ARG A 155 2.47 9.57 27.01
CA ARG A 155 2.14 9.04 28.35
C ARG A 155 0.77 9.51 28.80
N PRO A 156 -0.06 8.66 29.43
CA PRO A 156 -1.33 9.10 30.00
C PRO A 156 -1.10 10.19 31.04
N LEU A 157 -1.99 11.18 31.09
CA LEU A 157 -2.01 12.19 32.15
C LEU A 157 -2.52 11.56 33.46
N LEU A 158 -1.96 12.01 34.59
CA LEU A 158 -2.27 11.43 35.91
C LEU A 158 -3.58 11.97 36.51
N GLU A 159 -3.86 13.25 36.29
CA GLU A 159 -4.95 13.97 36.98
C GLU A 159 -6.18 14.18 36.09
N THR A 160 -5.99 14.24 34.78
CA THR A 160 -7.05 14.49 33.79
C THR A 160 -7.00 13.46 32.67
N PRO A 161 -8.13 13.13 32.02
CA PRO A 161 -8.10 12.27 30.85
C PRO A 161 -7.30 12.90 29.71
N GLY A 162 -6.37 12.17 29.10
CA GLY A 162 -5.57 12.66 27.97
C GLY A 162 -4.16 12.09 27.99
N PHE A 163 -3.30 12.64 27.14
CA PHE A 163 -1.90 12.24 26.99
C PHE A 163 -0.97 13.44 27.03
N ARG A 164 0.21 13.24 27.60
CA ARG A 164 1.38 14.10 27.43
C ARG A 164 2.24 13.56 26.31
N LEU A 165 2.34 14.32 25.22
CA LEU A 165 3.26 14.07 24.13
C LEU A 165 4.59 14.75 24.43
N ARG A 166 5.69 14.11 24.04
CA ARG A 166 7.03 14.68 24.15
C ARG A 166 7.82 14.48 22.87
N THR A 167 8.38 15.57 22.38
CA THR A 167 9.32 15.60 21.27
C THR A 167 10.73 15.92 21.80
N ARG A 168 11.67 16.24 20.91
CA ARG A 168 12.99 16.75 21.32
C ARG A 168 12.93 18.15 21.91
N ARG A 169 11.99 19.00 21.49
CA ARG A 169 11.95 20.43 21.87
C ARG A 169 10.78 20.82 22.74
N LEU A 170 9.68 20.08 22.73
CA LEU A 170 8.46 20.46 23.44
C LEU A 170 7.77 19.28 24.13
N GLY A 171 6.98 19.62 25.15
CA GLY A 171 5.98 18.76 25.75
C GLY A 171 4.61 19.41 25.60
N MET A 172 3.59 18.61 25.28
CA MET A 172 2.23 19.10 25.06
C MET A 172 1.20 18.12 25.60
N ASP A 173 0.21 18.63 26.30
CA ASP A 173 -0.92 17.85 26.79
C ASP A 173 -2.07 17.92 25.77
N VAL A 174 -2.64 16.76 25.44
CA VAL A 174 -3.68 16.60 24.43
C VAL A 174 -4.79 15.67 24.93
N ASP A 175 -6.02 15.89 24.49
CA ASP A 175 -7.18 15.11 24.90
C ASP A 175 -7.26 13.76 24.17
N ALA A 176 -6.76 13.68 22.94
CA ALA A 176 -6.84 12.52 22.07
C ALA A 176 -5.68 12.47 21.07
N VAL A 177 -5.32 11.27 20.64
CA VAL A 177 -4.19 11.01 19.72
C VAL A 177 -4.61 10.09 18.58
N PHE A 178 -4.33 10.51 17.35
CA PHE A 178 -4.31 9.66 16.16
C PHE A 178 -2.87 9.35 15.77
N LEU A 179 -2.51 8.07 15.76
CA LEU A 179 -1.23 7.58 15.25
C LEU A 179 -1.41 7.07 13.82
N THR A 180 -0.75 7.73 12.86
CA THR A 180 -0.79 7.37 11.43
C THR A 180 0.59 7.28 10.79
N SER A 181 1.61 7.03 11.62
CA SER A 181 3.01 6.97 11.20
C SER A 181 3.27 5.80 10.23
N GLY A 182 4.19 6.04 9.29
CA GLY A 182 4.67 5.02 8.36
C GLY A 182 5.76 4.12 8.98
N HIS A 183 6.33 3.24 8.15
CA HIS A 183 7.30 2.21 8.56
C HIS A 183 8.58 2.20 7.72
N ALA A 184 8.79 3.20 6.86
CA ALA A 184 9.97 3.24 6.01
C ALA A 184 11.25 3.50 6.83
N SER A 185 12.30 2.70 6.58
CA SER A 185 13.64 2.95 7.06
C SER A 185 14.48 3.65 5.99
N GLU A 186 15.37 4.55 6.40
CA GLU A 186 16.39 5.11 5.52
C GLU A 186 17.58 4.14 5.46
N THR A 187 17.86 3.58 4.29
CA THR A 187 19.09 2.83 4.03
C THR A 187 20.03 3.70 3.19
N GLY A 188 20.89 4.45 3.87
CA GLY A 188 21.97 5.21 3.23
C GLY A 188 23.24 4.37 3.18
N VAL A 189 23.54 3.75 2.05
CA VAL A 189 24.87 3.20 1.77
C VAL A 189 25.61 4.18 0.86
N GLN A 190 26.73 4.71 1.34
CA GLN A 190 27.64 5.49 0.50
C GLN A 190 28.48 4.52 -0.32
N LEU A 191 28.43 4.65 -1.65
CA LEU A 191 29.18 3.81 -2.59
C LEU A 191 30.06 4.69 -3.46
N GLU A 192 31.33 4.35 -3.55
CA GLU A 192 32.30 5.00 -4.43
C GLU A 192 32.20 4.47 -5.86
N VAL A 193 32.87 5.14 -6.79
CA VAL A 193 32.96 4.68 -8.17
C VAL A 193 33.85 3.44 -8.24
N GLY A 194 33.35 2.36 -8.84
CA GLY A 194 34.06 1.09 -8.99
C GLY A 194 33.69 0.02 -7.96
N ASP A 195 32.98 0.39 -6.90
CA ASP A 195 32.49 -0.55 -5.88
C ASP A 195 31.58 -1.62 -6.48
N SER A 196 31.58 -2.78 -5.84
CA SER A 196 30.61 -3.85 -6.06
C SER A 196 29.52 -3.81 -4.97
N VAL A 197 28.26 -3.91 -5.40
CA VAL A 197 27.12 -3.88 -4.48
C VAL A 197 26.17 -5.02 -4.76
N ALA A 198 25.78 -5.75 -3.72
CA ALA A 198 24.71 -6.74 -3.80
C ALA A 198 23.39 -6.16 -3.31
N ILE A 199 22.35 -6.24 -4.13
CA ILE A 199 20.98 -5.85 -3.79
C ILE A 199 20.20 -7.11 -3.43
N GLU A 200 19.74 -7.18 -2.18
CA GLU A 200 18.95 -8.27 -1.67
C GLU A 200 17.45 -7.96 -1.82
N GLY A 201 16.84 -8.49 -2.86
CA GLY A 201 15.43 -8.28 -3.20
C GLY A 201 15.24 -8.05 -4.70
N GLN A 202 14.02 -8.26 -5.18
CA GLN A 202 13.65 -8.08 -6.59
C GLN A 202 12.36 -7.30 -6.79
N GLY A 203 11.81 -6.74 -5.70
CA GLY A 203 10.59 -5.94 -5.73
C GLY A 203 10.86 -4.46 -6.01
N LEU A 204 9.87 -3.61 -5.68
CA LEU A 204 9.91 -2.17 -5.96
C LEU A 204 11.15 -1.46 -5.41
N THR A 205 11.52 -1.74 -4.15
CA THR A 205 12.71 -1.15 -3.51
C THR A 205 13.99 -1.49 -4.27
N ALA A 206 14.08 -2.69 -4.86
CA ALA A 206 15.24 -3.09 -5.64
C ALA A 206 15.31 -2.30 -6.96
N MET A 207 14.17 -2.09 -7.62
CA MET A 207 14.09 -1.29 -8.85
C MET A 207 14.41 0.19 -8.59
N ASP A 208 14.00 0.74 -7.45
CA ASP A 208 14.38 2.10 -7.05
C ASP A 208 15.86 2.22 -6.73
N THR A 209 16.42 1.24 -6.04
CA THR A 209 17.86 1.16 -5.76
C THR A 209 18.65 1.09 -7.07
N LEU A 210 18.23 0.25 -8.01
CA LEU A 210 18.82 0.17 -9.34
C LEU A 210 18.76 1.53 -10.04
N ALA A 211 17.61 2.19 -10.07
CA ALA A 211 17.47 3.51 -10.69
C ALA A 211 18.39 4.56 -10.05
N HIS A 212 18.52 4.54 -8.72
CA HIS A 212 19.43 5.41 -7.98
C HIS A 212 20.91 5.17 -8.33
N LEU A 213 21.33 3.89 -8.42
CA LEU A 213 22.71 3.51 -8.73
C LEU A 213 23.08 3.64 -10.20
N THR A 214 22.10 3.85 -11.08
CA THR A 214 22.27 3.91 -12.54
C THR A 214 21.95 5.31 -13.07
N GLN A 215 20.67 5.61 -13.33
CA GLN A 215 20.24 6.92 -13.80
C GLN A 215 20.57 8.03 -12.79
N GLY A 216 20.46 7.76 -11.49
CA GLY A 216 20.88 8.69 -10.43
C GLY A 216 22.37 9.01 -10.44
N ARG A 217 23.19 8.14 -11.06
CA ARG A 217 24.61 8.36 -11.31
C ARG A 217 24.92 8.87 -12.71
N GLY A 218 23.91 9.26 -13.48
CA GLY A 218 24.05 9.96 -14.75
C GLY A 218 24.05 9.07 -15.99
N GLY A 219 23.90 7.76 -15.86
CA GLY A 219 23.70 6.89 -17.01
C GLY A 219 22.34 7.13 -17.67
N ARG A 220 22.20 6.74 -18.94
CA ARG A 220 21.07 7.15 -19.79
C ARG A 220 20.52 5.97 -20.57
N TYR A 221 19.20 5.95 -20.77
CA TYR A 221 18.56 5.02 -21.69
C TYR A 221 18.32 5.71 -23.03
N VAL A 222 18.74 5.05 -24.12
CA VAL A 222 18.47 5.50 -25.49
C VAL A 222 17.63 4.46 -26.21
N ARG A 223 16.74 4.91 -27.10
CA ARG A 223 15.90 4.02 -27.91
C ARG A 223 16.76 2.97 -28.62
N ASP A 224 16.27 1.74 -28.59
CA ASP A 224 16.90 0.60 -29.24
C ASP A 224 15.83 -0.30 -29.86
N ALA A 225 16.18 -0.99 -30.95
CA ALA A 225 15.27 -1.90 -31.65
C ALA A 225 15.15 -3.28 -30.96
N GLY A 226 15.95 -3.53 -29.92
CA GLY A 226 15.91 -4.75 -29.12
C GLY A 226 14.61 -4.91 -28.32
N PHE A 227 14.44 -6.10 -27.74
CA PHE A 227 13.20 -6.48 -27.05
C PHE A 227 12.82 -5.54 -25.89
N ALA A 228 13.82 -5.06 -25.15
CA ALA A 228 13.62 -4.09 -24.06
C ALA A 228 13.15 -2.72 -24.58
N GLY A 229 13.41 -2.38 -25.85
CA GLY A 229 13.11 -1.07 -26.44
C GLY A 229 14.11 0.03 -26.06
N TRP A 230 15.13 -0.31 -25.26
CA TRP A 230 16.12 0.61 -24.72
C TRP A 230 17.49 -0.05 -24.63
N ARG A 231 18.52 0.76 -24.88
CA ARG A 231 19.92 0.44 -24.59
C ARG A 231 20.42 1.40 -23.51
N TYR A 232 21.04 0.85 -22.49
CA TYR A 232 21.64 1.65 -21.42
C TYR A 232 23.04 2.12 -21.81
N LEU A 233 23.32 3.41 -21.57
CA LEU A 233 24.62 4.05 -21.73
C LEU A 233 25.17 4.36 -20.32
N PRO A 234 26.16 3.58 -19.84
CA PRO A 234 26.80 3.86 -18.56
C PRO A 234 27.48 5.24 -18.56
N SER A 235 27.43 5.92 -17.42
CA SER A 235 28.17 7.15 -17.18
C SER A 235 29.62 6.90 -16.73
N GLY A 236 29.93 5.68 -16.28
CA GLY A 236 31.19 5.31 -15.66
C GLY A 236 31.23 5.56 -14.15
N ARG A 237 30.12 6.01 -13.55
CA ARG A 237 29.98 6.23 -12.09
C ARG A 237 29.17 5.14 -11.40
N GLU A 238 28.57 4.24 -12.18
CA GLU A 238 27.79 3.11 -11.69
C GLU A 238 28.70 2.12 -10.93
N PRO A 239 28.26 1.56 -9.79
CA PRO A 239 28.91 0.39 -9.21
C PRO A 239 28.63 -0.86 -10.06
N LYS A 240 29.38 -1.94 -9.83
CA LYS A 240 29.01 -3.27 -10.32
C LYS A 240 27.89 -3.82 -9.45
N VAL A 241 26.71 -4.00 -10.03
CA VAL A 241 25.52 -4.39 -9.27
C VAL A 241 25.26 -5.89 -9.40
N PHE A 242 25.02 -6.55 -8.27
CA PHE A 242 24.62 -7.93 -8.18
C PHE A 242 23.22 -8.03 -7.57
N LEU A 243 22.26 -8.60 -8.30
CA LEU A 243 20.87 -8.68 -7.86
C LEU A 243 20.51 -10.12 -7.49
N TYR A 244 19.94 -10.34 -6.29
CA TYR A 244 19.53 -11.67 -5.85
C TYR A 244 18.31 -11.64 -4.94
N SER A 245 17.71 -12.81 -4.70
CA SER A 245 16.73 -13.00 -3.62
C SER A 245 16.77 -14.41 -3.06
N ARG A 246 16.12 -14.61 -1.91
CA ARG A 246 16.04 -15.93 -1.25
C ARG A 246 15.42 -16.99 -2.14
N THR A 247 14.28 -16.70 -2.76
CA THR A 247 13.57 -17.68 -3.61
C THR A 247 14.08 -17.71 -5.05
N GLY A 248 14.74 -16.64 -5.50
CA GLY A 248 15.11 -16.42 -6.90
C GLY A 248 13.93 -16.27 -7.86
N LEU A 249 12.71 -16.07 -7.34
CA LEU A 249 11.54 -15.84 -8.17
C LEU A 249 11.35 -14.33 -8.43
N PRO A 250 11.26 -13.89 -9.70
CA PRO A 250 10.97 -12.50 -10.07
C PRO A 250 9.54 -12.08 -9.73
N PHE A 251 9.31 -10.77 -9.70
CA PHE A 251 7.98 -10.17 -9.60
C PHE A 251 7.36 -10.04 -10.99
N HIS A 252 6.05 -10.18 -11.10
CA HIS A 252 5.32 -9.84 -12.31
C HIS A 252 5.21 -8.32 -12.47
N ALA A 253 5.45 -7.82 -13.68
CA ALA A 253 5.26 -6.41 -13.99
C ALA A 253 3.77 -6.05 -13.97
N ARG A 254 3.47 -4.81 -13.57
CA ARG A 254 2.12 -4.25 -13.69
C ARG A 254 1.65 -4.33 -15.14
N PRO A 255 0.44 -4.82 -15.42
CA PRO A 255 -0.09 -4.82 -16.78
C PRO A 255 -0.21 -3.40 -17.32
N GLN A 256 0.06 -3.23 -18.60
CA GLN A 256 -0.16 -1.98 -19.31
C GLN A 256 -1.64 -1.60 -19.21
N TRP A 257 -1.88 -0.36 -18.80
CA TRP A 257 -3.23 0.14 -18.74
C TRP A 257 -3.71 0.53 -20.14
N HIS A 258 -4.92 0.11 -20.47
CA HIS A 258 -5.66 0.57 -21.64
C HIS A 258 -7.01 1.10 -21.19
N ALA A 259 -7.44 2.20 -21.79
CA ALA A 259 -8.83 2.64 -21.64
C ALA A 259 -9.74 1.53 -22.17
N SER A 260 -10.67 1.06 -21.34
CA SER A 260 -11.63 0.03 -21.71
C SER A 260 -13.05 0.59 -21.57
N SER A 261 -13.85 0.42 -22.60
CA SER A 261 -15.30 0.61 -22.57
C SER A 261 -16.05 -0.65 -22.16
N GLN A 262 -15.36 -1.78 -22.04
CA GLN A 262 -15.96 -3.07 -21.70
C GLN A 262 -16.26 -3.13 -20.19
N PRO A 263 -17.41 -3.70 -19.79
CA PRO A 263 -17.73 -3.87 -18.38
C PRO A 263 -16.75 -4.84 -17.69
N PRO A 264 -16.50 -4.65 -16.38
CA PRO A 264 -15.76 -5.63 -15.58
C PRO A 264 -16.35 -7.04 -15.72
N LEU A 265 -15.48 -8.05 -15.64
CA LEU A 265 -15.92 -9.43 -15.59
C LEU A 265 -16.63 -9.70 -14.25
N PRO A 266 -17.78 -10.41 -14.25
CA PRO A 266 -18.47 -10.74 -13.02
C PRO A 266 -17.64 -11.72 -12.18
N ARG A 267 -17.65 -11.49 -10.86
CA ARG A 267 -17.12 -12.43 -9.86
C ARG A 267 -18.06 -13.64 -9.78
N LEU A 268 -17.54 -14.86 -9.86
CA LEU A 268 -18.38 -16.07 -9.92
C LEU A 268 -18.27 -16.97 -8.70
N PHE A 269 -17.07 -17.15 -8.15
CA PHE A 269 -16.76 -18.12 -7.11
C PHE A 269 -16.27 -17.44 -5.83
N LEU A 270 -15.33 -16.50 -5.93
CA LEU A 270 -14.87 -15.72 -4.78
C LEU A 270 -15.76 -14.49 -4.61
N THR A 271 -16.73 -14.58 -3.70
CA THR A 271 -17.72 -13.53 -3.42
C THR A 271 -17.95 -13.36 -1.92
N ALA A 272 -18.46 -12.20 -1.50
CA ALA A 272 -18.82 -11.96 -0.09
C ALA A 272 -19.84 -12.99 0.43
N ALA A 273 -20.80 -13.41 -0.42
CA ALA A 273 -21.77 -14.44 -0.07
C ALA A 273 -21.13 -15.83 0.10
N ALA A 274 -20.14 -16.17 -0.74
CA ALA A 274 -19.40 -17.43 -0.57
C ALA A 274 -18.58 -17.42 0.73
N ILE A 275 -17.94 -16.30 1.06
CA ILE A 275 -17.19 -16.12 2.32
C ILE A 275 -18.14 -16.25 3.52
N ALA A 276 -19.31 -15.62 3.50
CA ALA A 276 -20.30 -15.73 4.58
C ALA A 276 -20.74 -17.19 4.82
N ARG A 277 -21.04 -17.93 3.75
CA ARG A 277 -21.39 -19.36 3.86
C ARG A 277 -20.25 -20.22 4.42
N LEU A 278 -19.00 -19.93 4.05
CA LEU A 278 -17.86 -20.62 4.65
C LEU A 278 -17.78 -20.36 6.15
N ARG A 279 -18.01 -19.11 6.59
CA ARG A 279 -18.00 -18.76 8.03
C ARG A 279 -19.12 -19.46 8.79
N GLU A 280 -20.31 -19.59 8.22
CA GLU A 280 -21.45 -20.31 8.83
C GLU A 280 -21.14 -21.79 9.10
N GLN A 281 -20.22 -22.39 8.34
CA GLN A 281 -19.81 -23.79 8.46
C GLN A 281 -18.69 -24.03 9.48
N LYS A 282 -18.12 -22.97 10.07
CA LYS A 282 -16.97 -23.05 10.97
C LYS A 282 -17.35 -22.58 12.37
N GLU A 283 -16.86 -23.29 13.38
CA GLU A 283 -17.00 -22.87 14.77
C GLU A 283 -16.28 -21.53 14.97
N GLY A 284 -16.98 -20.54 15.55
CA GLY A 284 -16.44 -19.18 15.72
C GLY A 284 -16.25 -18.37 14.43
N GLY A 285 -16.63 -18.92 13.26
CA GLY A 285 -16.57 -18.24 11.97
C GLY A 285 -15.16 -17.98 11.44
N GLN A 286 -14.10 -18.53 12.05
CA GLN A 286 -12.72 -18.40 11.58
C GLN A 286 -12.46 -19.36 10.41
N LEU A 287 -11.77 -18.88 9.38
CA LEU A 287 -11.45 -19.67 8.18
C LEU A 287 -9.99 -20.16 8.20
N ASP A 288 -9.73 -21.26 7.50
CA ASP A 288 -8.40 -21.63 7.06
C ASP A 288 -8.19 -21.13 5.63
N PHE A 289 -7.25 -20.22 5.41
CA PHE A 289 -7.03 -19.60 4.10
C PHE A 289 -6.67 -20.64 3.03
N ARG A 290 -5.85 -21.62 3.36
CA ARG A 290 -5.37 -22.61 2.40
C ARG A 290 -6.45 -23.63 2.06
N ALA A 291 -7.18 -24.13 3.06
CA ALA A 291 -8.18 -25.16 2.89
C ALA A 291 -9.53 -24.60 2.38
N ASP A 292 -9.95 -23.43 2.87
CA ASP A 292 -11.29 -22.91 2.60
C ASP A 292 -11.31 -21.84 1.50
N VAL A 293 -10.29 -20.97 1.44
CA VAL A 293 -10.31 -19.76 0.60
C VAL A 293 -9.52 -19.93 -0.71
N LEU A 294 -8.31 -20.47 -0.64
CA LEU A 294 -7.43 -20.65 -1.79
C LEU A 294 -8.07 -21.45 -2.93
N PRO A 295 -8.89 -22.51 -2.69
CA PRO A 295 -9.62 -23.17 -3.76
C PRO A 295 -10.59 -22.24 -4.51
N LEU A 296 -11.28 -21.34 -3.78
CA LEU A 296 -12.15 -20.35 -4.43
C LEU A 296 -11.37 -19.31 -5.24
N ILE A 297 -10.19 -18.90 -4.78
CA ILE A 297 -9.30 -18.03 -5.56
C ILE A 297 -8.88 -18.74 -6.86
N LYS A 298 -8.48 -20.01 -6.79
CA LYS A 298 -8.06 -20.79 -7.96
C LYS A 298 -9.21 -20.95 -8.97
N ASP A 299 -10.40 -21.30 -8.49
CA ASP A 299 -11.59 -21.37 -9.34
C ASP A 299 -11.92 -20.02 -9.98
N GLU A 300 -11.80 -18.92 -9.23
CA GLU A 300 -12.01 -17.57 -9.75
C GLU A 300 -10.97 -17.20 -10.81
N MET A 301 -9.70 -17.53 -10.61
CA MET A 301 -8.64 -17.32 -11.60
C MET A 301 -8.96 -18.06 -12.91
N CYS A 302 -9.37 -19.33 -12.84
CA CYS A 302 -9.82 -20.10 -14.00
C CYS A 302 -11.04 -19.45 -14.68
N ALA A 303 -12.04 -19.05 -13.89
CA ALA A 303 -13.24 -18.40 -14.40
C ALA A 303 -12.91 -17.11 -15.16
N VAL A 304 -12.07 -16.26 -14.57
CA VAL A 304 -11.65 -15.00 -15.15
C VAL A 304 -10.81 -15.22 -16.40
N PHE A 305 -9.89 -16.19 -16.39
CA PHE A 305 -9.12 -16.59 -17.56
C PHE A 305 -10.04 -16.95 -18.74
N TYR A 306 -10.97 -17.89 -18.55
CA TYR A 306 -11.84 -18.35 -19.63
C TYR A 306 -12.81 -17.27 -20.10
N GLN A 307 -13.33 -16.45 -19.18
CA GLN A 307 -14.14 -15.31 -19.58
C GLN A 307 -13.35 -14.28 -20.40
N ALA A 308 -12.12 -13.96 -20.01
CA ALA A 308 -11.25 -13.04 -20.75
C ALA A 308 -10.86 -13.60 -22.12
N ARG A 309 -10.49 -14.89 -22.18
CA ARG A 309 -10.18 -15.62 -23.41
C ARG A 309 -11.35 -15.63 -24.38
N VAL A 310 -12.55 -15.96 -23.92
CA VAL A 310 -13.76 -15.98 -24.75
C VAL A 310 -14.18 -14.56 -25.15
N ARG A 311 -14.01 -13.56 -24.28
CA ARG A 311 -14.26 -12.16 -24.63
C ARG A 311 -13.38 -11.70 -25.79
N LEU A 312 -12.13 -12.13 -25.82
CA LEU A 312 -11.19 -11.83 -26.90
C LEU A 312 -11.50 -12.60 -28.18
N ASP A 313 -11.64 -13.93 -28.07
CA ASP A 313 -11.62 -14.80 -29.25
C ASP A 313 -13.03 -15.07 -29.82
N ALA A 314 -14.08 -14.98 -28.99
CA ALA A 314 -15.47 -15.21 -29.40
C ALA A 314 -16.48 -14.47 -28.49
N PRO A 315 -16.54 -13.14 -28.53
CA PRO A 315 -17.34 -12.33 -27.60
C PRO A 315 -18.82 -12.71 -27.57
N ALA A 316 -19.41 -13.15 -28.69
CA ALA A 316 -20.79 -13.63 -28.77
C ALA A 316 -21.09 -14.84 -27.87
N LYS A 317 -20.06 -15.61 -27.48
CA LYS A 317 -20.20 -16.79 -26.60
C LYS A 317 -20.01 -16.45 -25.12
N LEU A 318 -19.57 -15.24 -24.77
CA LEU A 318 -19.23 -14.88 -23.39
C LEU A 318 -20.39 -15.12 -22.42
N ALA A 319 -21.61 -14.68 -22.78
CA ALA A 319 -22.79 -14.87 -21.94
C ALA A 319 -23.11 -16.36 -21.69
N SER A 320 -22.90 -17.22 -22.70
CA SER A 320 -23.11 -18.67 -22.58
C SER A 320 -22.09 -19.33 -21.66
N VAL A 321 -20.83 -18.91 -21.72
CA VAL A 321 -19.76 -19.40 -20.84
C VAL A 321 -19.96 -18.92 -19.41
N GLN A 322 -20.37 -17.67 -19.21
CA GLN A 322 -20.72 -17.15 -17.89
C GLN A 322 -21.89 -17.90 -17.26
N ARG A 323 -22.90 -18.26 -18.07
CA ARG A 323 -24.01 -19.10 -17.60
C ARG A 323 -23.53 -20.49 -17.21
N LEU A 324 -22.76 -21.15 -18.08
CA LEU A 324 -22.17 -22.47 -17.81
C LEU A 324 -21.38 -22.48 -16.50
N LEU A 325 -20.50 -21.49 -16.29
CA LEU A 325 -19.68 -21.40 -15.08
C LEU A 325 -20.51 -21.17 -13.82
N ARG A 326 -21.57 -20.36 -13.90
CA ARG A 326 -22.45 -20.04 -12.76
C ARG A 326 -23.34 -21.22 -12.36
N GLU A 327 -23.84 -21.97 -13.33
CA GLU A 327 -24.79 -23.07 -13.12
C GLU A 327 -24.10 -24.42 -12.87
N SER A 328 -22.79 -24.53 -13.11
CA SER A 328 -22.07 -25.80 -12.95
C SER A 328 -21.91 -26.19 -11.48
N THR A 329 -22.40 -27.38 -11.13
CA THR A 329 -22.17 -28.02 -9.83
C THR A 329 -20.85 -28.79 -9.78
N ALA A 330 -20.27 -29.11 -10.94
CA ALA A 330 -18.99 -29.81 -11.08
C ALA A 330 -17.98 -28.91 -11.83
N ARG A 331 -17.32 -28.01 -11.08
CA ARG A 331 -16.38 -27.01 -11.63
C ARG A 331 -15.22 -27.63 -12.43
N PRO A 332 -14.53 -28.70 -11.95
CA PRO A 332 -13.43 -29.31 -12.71
C PRO A 332 -13.83 -29.73 -14.12
N ALA A 333 -14.95 -30.45 -14.26
CA ALA A 333 -15.47 -30.87 -15.56
C ALA A 333 -15.88 -29.69 -16.46
N ALA A 334 -16.31 -28.57 -15.89
CA ALA A 334 -16.58 -27.36 -16.66
C ALA A 334 -15.29 -26.72 -17.18
N PHE A 335 -14.23 -26.67 -16.35
CA PHE A 335 -12.94 -26.15 -16.76
C PHE A 335 -12.24 -27.04 -17.79
N GLU A 336 -12.32 -28.37 -17.67
CA GLU A 336 -11.79 -29.32 -18.67
C GLU A 336 -12.39 -29.07 -20.06
N ARG A 337 -13.73 -28.96 -20.15
CA ARG A 337 -14.41 -28.64 -21.42
C ARG A 337 -14.02 -27.28 -22.00
N LEU A 338 -13.72 -26.30 -21.14
CA LEU A 338 -13.27 -24.99 -21.59
C LEU A 338 -11.81 -25.06 -22.05
N ALA A 339 -10.97 -25.83 -21.38
CA ALA A 339 -9.57 -26.06 -21.73
C ALA A 339 -9.43 -26.69 -23.12
N GLU A 340 -10.22 -27.74 -23.41
CA GLU A 340 -10.26 -28.41 -24.73
C GLU A 340 -10.52 -27.43 -25.89
N ARG A 341 -11.29 -26.37 -25.62
CA ARG A 341 -11.73 -25.41 -26.64
C ARG A 341 -10.89 -24.14 -26.71
N TRP A 342 -10.41 -23.67 -25.57
CA TRP A 342 -9.84 -22.32 -25.41
C TRP A 342 -8.41 -22.32 -24.85
N GLY A 343 -7.81 -23.50 -24.72
CA GLY A 343 -6.47 -23.71 -24.17
C GLY A 343 -6.49 -23.85 -22.65
N GLU A 344 -5.48 -24.56 -22.14
CA GLU A 344 -5.34 -24.84 -20.72
C GLU A 344 -4.90 -23.61 -19.92
N PHE A 345 -5.37 -23.55 -18.68
CA PHE A 345 -4.87 -22.63 -17.66
C PHE A 345 -4.89 -23.33 -16.31
N ASP A 346 -3.72 -23.43 -15.70
CA ASP A 346 -3.54 -24.00 -14.37
C ASP A 346 -3.00 -22.92 -13.42
N PRO A 347 -3.78 -22.49 -12.41
CA PRO A 347 -3.33 -21.54 -11.39
C PRO A 347 -2.04 -21.96 -10.68
N GLU A 348 -1.78 -23.25 -10.49
CA GLU A 348 -0.60 -23.73 -9.73
C GLU A 348 0.72 -23.36 -10.41
N GLN A 349 0.71 -23.19 -11.74
CA GLN A 349 1.89 -22.73 -12.50
C GLN A 349 2.28 -21.28 -12.16
N TRP A 350 1.37 -20.51 -11.58
CA TRP A 350 1.55 -19.10 -11.25
C TRP A 350 1.67 -18.86 -9.73
N LEU A 351 1.00 -19.68 -8.92
CA LEU A 351 1.00 -19.56 -7.45
C LEU A 351 2.25 -20.15 -6.79
N LEU A 352 3.42 -19.81 -7.33
CA LEU A 352 4.71 -20.37 -6.92
C LEU A 352 5.22 -19.77 -5.61
N THR A 353 5.26 -20.59 -4.56
CA THR A 353 5.80 -20.21 -3.23
C THR A 353 7.19 -20.78 -2.97
N GLN A 354 7.57 -21.84 -3.68
CA GLN A 354 8.84 -22.55 -3.51
C GLN A 354 10.01 -21.81 -4.16
N ARG A 355 11.24 -22.11 -3.70
CA ARG A 355 12.47 -21.61 -4.32
C ARG A 355 12.60 -22.15 -5.74
N TRP A 356 13.24 -21.38 -6.63
CA TRP A 356 13.63 -21.86 -7.94
C TRP A 356 14.48 -23.15 -7.83
N SER A 357 14.13 -24.15 -8.63
CA SER A 357 14.67 -25.52 -8.56
C SER A 357 15.28 -26.00 -9.89
N GLY A 358 15.64 -25.07 -10.78
CA GLY A 358 16.25 -25.41 -12.08
C GLY A 358 17.71 -25.83 -12.00
N THR A 359 18.29 -26.18 -13.15
CA THR A 359 19.68 -26.66 -13.25
C THR A 359 20.70 -25.59 -12.90
N GLN A 360 21.67 -25.91 -12.04
CA GLN A 360 22.74 -24.98 -11.68
C GLN A 360 23.45 -24.43 -12.92
N GLY A 361 23.73 -23.12 -12.92
CA GLY A 361 24.32 -22.42 -14.07
C GLY A 361 23.33 -21.93 -15.13
N THR A 362 22.07 -22.36 -15.13
CA THR A 362 21.07 -21.88 -16.09
C THR A 362 20.17 -20.75 -15.54
N TYR A 363 20.34 -20.38 -14.27
CA TYR A 363 19.47 -19.42 -13.59
C TYR A 363 19.37 -18.07 -14.30
N VAL A 364 20.51 -17.50 -14.72
CA VAL A 364 20.54 -16.18 -15.36
C VAL A 364 19.75 -16.17 -16.66
N GLN A 365 19.96 -17.19 -17.50
CA GLN A 365 19.22 -17.34 -18.76
C GLN A 365 17.73 -17.53 -18.49
N TRP A 366 17.37 -18.43 -17.56
CA TRP A 366 15.99 -18.64 -17.15
C TRP A 366 15.33 -17.35 -16.66
N PHE A 367 16.05 -16.57 -15.86
CA PHE A 367 15.56 -15.32 -15.30
C PHE A 367 15.26 -14.28 -16.39
N VAL A 368 16.21 -14.09 -17.32
CA VAL A 368 16.04 -13.18 -18.46
C VAL A 368 14.86 -13.61 -19.33
N ASP A 369 14.74 -14.89 -19.64
CA ASP A 369 13.63 -15.43 -20.44
C ASP A 369 12.28 -15.31 -19.71
N TRP A 370 12.29 -15.46 -18.38
CA TRP A 370 11.11 -15.22 -17.56
C TRP A 370 10.67 -13.76 -17.63
N ILE A 371 11.60 -12.81 -17.41
CA ILE A 371 11.30 -11.36 -17.45
C ILE A 371 10.80 -10.96 -18.84
N LYS A 372 11.39 -11.50 -19.92
CA LYS A 372 10.93 -11.24 -21.29
C LYS A 372 9.50 -11.72 -21.53
N ARG A 373 9.16 -12.95 -21.10
CA ARG A 373 7.79 -13.48 -21.22
C ARG A 373 6.79 -12.66 -20.41
N ASP A 374 7.13 -12.33 -19.17
CA ASP A 374 6.27 -11.50 -18.32
C ASP A 374 6.06 -10.09 -18.89
N LEU A 375 7.12 -9.45 -19.37
CA LEU A 375 7.05 -8.14 -20.02
C LEU A 375 6.18 -8.18 -21.29
N ALA A 376 6.24 -9.25 -22.09
CA ALA A 376 5.37 -9.43 -23.24
C ALA A 376 3.88 -9.49 -22.83
N LEU A 377 3.57 -10.24 -21.76
CA LEU A 377 2.22 -10.32 -21.22
C LEU A 377 1.75 -8.97 -20.65
N SER A 378 2.61 -8.29 -19.88
CA SER A 378 2.33 -6.97 -19.33
C SER A 378 2.00 -5.95 -20.43
N ARG A 379 2.75 -5.93 -21.55
CA ARG A 379 2.51 -5.04 -22.70
C ARG A 379 1.14 -5.24 -23.37
N LEU A 380 0.55 -6.43 -23.28
CA LEU A 380 -0.82 -6.68 -23.77
C LEU A 380 -1.90 -6.09 -22.85
N GLY A 381 -1.54 -5.77 -21.60
CA GLY A 381 -2.47 -5.35 -20.58
C GLY A 381 -3.49 -6.43 -20.20
N THR A 382 -4.41 -6.09 -19.31
CA THR A 382 -5.45 -7.05 -18.89
C THR A 382 -6.49 -7.29 -19.98
N ALA A 383 -6.75 -6.30 -20.84
CA ALA A 383 -7.67 -6.42 -21.95
C ALA A 383 -7.19 -7.41 -23.02
N GLY A 384 -5.88 -7.45 -23.30
CA GLY A 384 -5.29 -8.31 -24.34
C GLY A 384 -4.68 -9.62 -23.84
N SER A 385 -4.60 -9.84 -22.52
CA SER A 385 -3.99 -11.04 -21.93
C SER A 385 -4.93 -11.68 -20.89
N PRO A 386 -5.57 -12.82 -21.23
CA PRO A 386 -6.36 -13.60 -20.28
C PRO A 386 -5.56 -14.05 -19.05
N ILE A 387 -4.26 -14.28 -19.23
CA ILE A 387 -3.33 -14.62 -18.15
C ILE A 387 -3.21 -13.44 -17.18
N CYS A 388 -2.88 -12.24 -17.69
CA CYS A 388 -2.78 -11.06 -16.82
C CYS A 388 -4.10 -10.77 -16.10
N GLN A 389 -5.23 -10.88 -16.81
CA GLN A 389 -6.55 -10.68 -16.23
C GLN A 389 -6.85 -11.69 -15.10
N ALA A 390 -6.41 -12.95 -15.23
CA ALA A 390 -6.56 -13.97 -14.19
C ALA A 390 -5.65 -13.73 -12.98
N LEU A 391 -4.38 -13.31 -13.19
CA LEU A 391 -3.48 -12.97 -12.08
C LEU A 391 -3.99 -11.78 -11.26
N GLU A 392 -4.61 -10.80 -11.93
CA GLU A 392 -5.14 -9.59 -11.30
C GLU A 392 -6.33 -9.86 -10.36
N VAL A 393 -6.88 -11.09 -10.30
CA VAL A 393 -7.81 -11.51 -9.24
C VAL A 393 -7.25 -11.20 -7.85
N TRP A 394 -5.95 -11.44 -7.61
CA TRP A 394 -5.30 -11.15 -6.33
C TRP A 394 -5.29 -9.66 -5.96
N ARG A 395 -5.42 -8.76 -6.94
CA ARG A 395 -5.47 -7.32 -6.74
C ARG A 395 -6.89 -6.80 -6.69
N ASP A 396 -7.68 -7.18 -7.68
CA ASP A 396 -9.01 -6.64 -7.94
C ASP A 396 -10.05 -7.17 -6.92
N TYR A 397 -9.70 -8.22 -6.17
CA TYR A 397 -10.54 -8.85 -5.13
C TYR A 397 -9.98 -8.63 -3.72
N ARG A 398 -9.09 -7.63 -3.57
CA ARG A 398 -8.48 -7.30 -2.28
C ARG A 398 -9.49 -6.87 -1.22
N ASP A 399 -10.62 -6.29 -1.63
CA ASP A 399 -11.76 -6.03 -0.74
C ASP A 399 -12.26 -7.32 -0.07
N LEU A 400 -12.31 -8.44 -0.80
CA LEU A 400 -12.69 -9.73 -0.27
C LEU A 400 -11.56 -10.36 0.58
N LEU A 401 -10.30 -10.20 0.18
CA LEU A 401 -9.17 -10.65 1.00
C LEU A 401 -9.14 -9.96 2.37
N ARG A 402 -9.50 -8.67 2.43
CA ARG A 402 -9.71 -7.95 3.71
C ARG A 402 -10.87 -8.52 4.50
N LEU A 403 -12.01 -8.77 3.86
CA LEU A 403 -13.17 -9.42 4.50
C LEU A 403 -12.82 -10.80 5.08
N ILE A 404 -11.84 -11.49 4.50
CA ILE A 404 -11.35 -12.79 4.97
C ILE A 404 -10.37 -12.62 6.14
N ALA A 405 -9.35 -11.78 6.01
CA ALA A 405 -8.19 -11.73 6.90
C ALA A 405 -8.33 -10.76 8.09
N ASP A 406 -9.13 -9.70 7.98
CA ASP A 406 -9.22 -8.69 9.04
C ASP A 406 -9.74 -9.28 10.37
N ARG A 407 -9.16 -8.81 11.48
CA ARG A 407 -9.64 -8.99 12.87
C ARG A 407 -9.98 -10.44 13.22
N ASN A 408 -8.97 -11.31 13.31
CA ASN A 408 -9.14 -12.73 13.65
C ASN A 408 -10.07 -13.50 12.70
N GLY A 409 -10.27 -13.01 11.47
CA GLY A 409 -11.10 -13.66 10.46
C GLY A 409 -10.54 -15.02 9.99
N LEU A 410 -9.26 -15.27 10.22
CA LEU A 410 -8.57 -16.54 10.01
C LEU A 410 -8.20 -17.17 11.37
N THR A 411 -8.01 -18.48 11.40
CA THR A 411 -7.38 -19.17 12.55
C THR A 411 -5.95 -18.65 12.75
N GLU A 412 -5.41 -18.73 13.98
CA GLU A 412 -4.06 -18.20 14.28
C GLU A 412 -2.98 -18.76 13.34
N SER A 413 -2.96 -20.08 13.15
CA SER A 413 -2.01 -20.73 12.23
C SER A 413 -2.19 -20.24 10.79
N SER A 414 -3.43 -20.04 10.35
CA SER A 414 -3.73 -19.53 9.02
C SER A 414 -3.39 -18.05 8.86
N THR A 415 -3.52 -17.22 9.90
CA THR A 415 -3.10 -15.81 9.87
C THR A 415 -1.59 -15.72 9.65
N LEU A 416 -0.81 -16.51 10.40
CA LEU A 416 0.65 -16.54 10.26
C LEU A 416 1.08 -17.05 8.87
N GLU A 417 0.41 -18.09 8.34
CA GLU A 417 0.67 -18.55 6.96
C GLU A 417 0.27 -17.48 5.93
N PHE A 418 -0.85 -16.78 6.13
CA PHE A 418 -1.32 -15.72 5.23
C PHE A 418 -0.32 -14.58 5.11
N TYR A 419 0.10 -13.98 6.22
CA TYR A 419 1.07 -12.89 6.16
C TYR A 419 2.48 -13.38 5.80
N GLY A 420 2.87 -14.59 6.20
CA GLY A 420 4.20 -15.15 5.91
C GLY A 420 4.39 -15.63 4.46
N THR A 421 3.32 -16.11 3.82
CA THR A 421 3.39 -16.75 2.48
C THR A 421 2.49 -16.05 1.47
N TRP A 422 1.19 -15.97 1.75
CA TRP A 422 0.17 -15.60 0.75
C TRP A 422 0.17 -14.10 0.43
N ALA A 423 0.40 -13.23 1.41
CA ALA A 423 0.58 -11.78 1.20
C ALA A 423 1.84 -11.49 0.36
N GLY A 424 2.94 -12.20 0.62
CA GLY A 424 4.16 -12.12 -0.17
C GLY A 424 3.96 -12.60 -1.62
N LEU A 425 3.22 -13.69 -1.82
CA LEU A 425 2.83 -14.18 -3.15
C LEU A 425 1.97 -13.15 -3.89
N SER A 426 0.93 -12.60 -3.24
CA SER A 426 0.09 -11.55 -3.81
C SER A 426 0.93 -10.36 -4.28
N ASN A 427 1.87 -9.89 -3.46
CA ASN A 427 2.78 -8.82 -3.86
C ASN A 427 3.66 -9.20 -5.06
N ARG A 428 4.10 -10.46 -5.18
CA ARG A 428 4.86 -10.95 -6.34
C ARG A 428 4.03 -11.00 -7.62
N LEU A 429 2.75 -11.35 -7.51
CA LEU A 429 1.84 -11.50 -8.65
C LEU A 429 1.31 -10.16 -9.19
N VAL A 430 0.98 -9.22 -8.31
CA VAL A 430 0.22 -8.01 -8.69
C VAL A 430 0.76 -6.71 -8.06
N GLY A 431 1.71 -6.83 -7.14
CA GLY A 431 2.39 -5.72 -6.47
C GLY A 431 3.78 -5.40 -7.05
N GLY A 432 4.19 -6.09 -8.12
CA GLY A 432 5.48 -5.86 -8.78
C GLY A 432 5.59 -4.49 -9.47
N PRO A 433 6.75 -4.20 -10.06
CA PRO A 433 7.05 -2.89 -10.63
C PRO A 433 6.29 -2.62 -11.93
N GLN A 434 6.19 -1.36 -12.33
CA GLN A 434 5.80 -0.99 -13.67
C GLN A 434 6.71 -1.62 -14.73
N LYS A 435 6.15 -1.93 -15.91
CA LYS A 435 6.83 -2.67 -16.98
C LYS A 435 8.13 -2.02 -17.45
N GLU A 436 8.19 -0.69 -17.37
CA GLU A 436 9.36 0.12 -17.70
C GLU A 436 10.57 -0.29 -16.85
N ARG A 437 10.37 -0.78 -15.62
CA ARG A 437 11.47 -1.30 -14.78
C ARG A 437 12.01 -2.64 -15.26
N HIS A 438 11.18 -3.48 -15.88
CA HIS A 438 11.67 -4.70 -16.51
C HIS A 438 12.41 -4.38 -17.81
N GLU A 439 11.95 -3.38 -18.56
CA GLU A 439 12.69 -2.84 -19.71
C GLU A 439 14.07 -2.31 -19.28
N ASP A 440 14.12 -1.52 -18.22
CA ASP A 440 15.36 -1.01 -17.62
C ASP A 440 16.28 -2.15 -17.16
N LEU A 441 15.74 -3.14 -16.44
CA LEU A 441 16.51 -4.27 -15.93
C LEU A 441 17.16 -5.07 -17.06
N LEU A 442 16.42 -5.36 -18.13
CA LEU A 442 16.96 -6.05 -19.30
C LEU A 442 18.10 -5.24 -19.96
N ALA A 443 17.90 -3.94 -20.15
CA ALA A 443 18.91 -3.06 -20.73
C ALA A 443 20.18 -2.95 -19.84
N LEU A 444 20.03 -2.96 -18.51
CA LEU A 444 21.13 -2.95 -17.55
C LEU A 444 21.92 -4.26 -17.53
N ILE A 445 21.24 -5.40 -17.67
CA ILE A 445 21.88 -6.71 -17.81
C ILE A 445 22.67 -6.77 -19.11
N GLU A 446 22.08 -6.34 -20.23
CA GLU A 446 22.75 -6.31 -21.53
C GLU A 446 23.96 -5.37 -21.55
N ALA A 447 23.91 -4.25 -20.81
CA ALA A 447 25.03 -3.34 -20.63
C ALA A 447 26.13 -3.85 -19.66
N GLY A 448 25.92 -4.99 -19.01
CA GLY A 448 26.88 -5.57 -18.04
C GLY A 448 26.97 -4.83 -16.71
N VAL A 449 26.03 -3.91 -16.42
CA VAL A 449 25.98 -3.15 -15.17
C VAL A 449 25.36 -3.98 -14.04
N VAL A 450 24.35 -4.79 -14.39
CA VAL A 450 23.66 -5.67 -13.44
C VAL A 450 23.95 -7.13 -13.76
N THR A 451 24.44 -7.86 -12.76
CA THR A 451 24.60 -9.31 -12.79
C THR A 451 23.53 -9.95 -11.91
N ILE A 452 22.74 -10.85 -12.47
CA ILE A 452 21.75 -11.63 -11.72
C ILE A 452 22.45 -12.82 -11.05
N LEU A 453 22.21 -13.02 -9.75
CA LEU A 453 22.76 -14.14 -8.99
C LEU A 453 21.67 -15.17 -8.64
N PRO A 454 22.02 -16.47 -8.57
CA PRO A 454 21.08 -17.52 -8.18
C PRO A 454 20.49 -17.32 -6.77
N PRO A 455 19.40 -18.03 -6.46
CA PRO A 455 18.79 -17.97 -5.14
C PRO A 455 19.81 -18.22 -4.02
N MET A 456 19.88 -17.32 -3.04
CA MET A 456 20.73 -17.49 -1.85
C MET A 456 20.12 -16.82 -0.62
N ASP A 457 20.42 -17.36 0.55
CA ASP A 457 19.87 -16.86 1.82
C ASP A 457 20.71 -15.71 2.38
N ASP A 458 22.02 -15.75 2.13
CA ASP A 458 22.97 -14.72 2.54
C ASP A 458 24.18 -14.73 1.60
N VAL A 459 24.43 -13.59 0.94
CA VAL A 459 25.57 -13.44 0.04
C VAL A 459 26.90 -13.49 0.79
N GLN A 460 26.93 -13.10 2.07
CA GLN A 460 28.10 -13.18 2.96
C GLN A 460 28.50 -14.62 3.29
N ARG A 461 27.70 -15.62 2.93
CA ARG A 461 28.02 -17.05 3.12
C ARG A 461 28.53 -17.74 1.87
N THR A 462 28.72 -16.99 0.77
CA THR A 462 29.26 -17.50 -0.50
C THR A 462 30.76 -17.20 -0.62
N ASP A 463 31.43 -17.62 -1.70
CA ASP A 463 32.82 -17.17 -1.99
C ASP A 463 32.86 -15.74 -2.58
N PHE A 464 31.70 -15.19 -2.92
CA PHE A 464 31.55 -13.84 -3.43
C PHE A 464 31.35 -12.84 -2.27
N ARG A 465 32.17 -11.80 -2.23
CA ARG A 465 32.13 -10.73 -1.21
C ARG A 465 31.97 -9.38 -1.91
N PRO A 466 30.75 -8.83 -1.99
CA PRO A 466 30.56 -7.47 -2.49
C PRO A 466 31.10 -6.46 -1.47
N ASP A 467 31.51 -5.28 -1.93
CA ASP A 467 31.96 -4.18 -1.06
C ASP A 467 30.82 -3.66 -0.17
N SER A 468 29.57 -3.82 -0.61
CA SER A 468 28.38 -3.42 0.14
C SER A 468 27.16 -4.27 -0.17
N ILE A 469 26.21 -4.31 0.78
CA ILE A 469 24.93 -4.98 0.64
C ILE A 469 23.80 -4.00 0.93
N ILE A 470 22.82 -3.94 0.04
CA ILE A 470 21.60 -3.16 0.23
C ILE A 470 20.42 -4.12 0.38
N GLY A 471 19.82 -4.13 1.56
CA GLY A 471 18.56 -4.83 1.82
C GLY A 471 17.39 -4.12 1.16
N ALA A 472 17.03 -4.51 -0.06
CA ALA A 472 15.96 -3.91 -0.84
C ALA A 472 14.60 -4.56 -0.53
N ARG A 473 14.20 -4.47 0.74
CA ARG A 473 12.94 -5.01 1.27
C ARG A 473 12.12 -3.90 1.89
N VAL A 474 10.80 -4.09 1.86
CA VAL A 474 9.90 -3.25 2.65
C VAL A 474 10.15 -3.59 4.12
N ALA A 475 10.47 -2.58 4.93
CA ALA A 475 10.64 -2.76 6.36
C ALA A 475 9.34 -3.24 6.99
N HIS A 476 9.45 -4.03 8.05
CA HIS A 476 8.27 -4.49 8.77
C HIS A 476 7.75 -3.41 9.71
N GLY A 477 6.46 -3.10 9.63
CA GLY A 477 5.83 -2.05 10.45
C GLY A 477 5.24 -2.52 11.79
N GLY A 478 5.23 -3.83 12.06
CA GLY A 478 4.72 -4.41 13.31
C GLY A 478 5.68 -4.29 14.50
N LEU A 479 5.23 -4.70 15.68
CA LEU A 479 5.89 -4.43 16.96
C LEU A 479 7.29 -5.03 17.10
N SER A 480 7.57 -6.16 16.47
CA SER A 480 8.88 -6.82 16.48
C SER A 480 9.91 -6.16 15.55
N GLY A 481 9.46 -5.33 14.60
CA GLY A 481 10.33 -4.61 13.65
C GLY A 481 10.71 -3.19 14.10
N ASN A 482 10.09 -2.68 15.17
CA ASN A 482 10.25 -1.29 15.57
C ASN A 482 11.47 -1.09 16.48
N GLY A 483 12.36 -0.18 16.07
CA GLY A 483 13.44 0.35 16.92
C GLY A 483 12.91 1.30 18.00
N PRO A 484 13.81 1.93 18.79
CA PRO A 484 13.42 2.88 19.82
C PRO A 484 12.60 4.03 19.23
N GLY A 485 11.48 4.38 19.87
CA GLY A 485 10.57 5.43 19.42
C GLY A 485 9.18 5.30 20.02
N LEU A 486 8.23 6.08 19.51
CA LEU A 486 6.87 6.18 20.05
C LEU A 486 6.14 4.83 20.13
N ILE A 487 6.25 3.97 19.13
CA ILE A 487 5.57 2.66 19.15
C ILE A 487 6.14 1.78 20.27
N SER A 488 7.46 1.76 20.44
CA SER A 488 8.13 1.05 21.55
C SER A 488 7.73 1.63 22.91
N ASP A 489 7.68 2.96 23.06
CA ASP A 489 7.22 3.63 24.29
C ASP A 489 5.76 3.29 24.64
N LEU A 490 4.85 3.28 23.66
CA LEU A 490 3.46 2.87 23.86
C LEU A 490 3.34 1.39 24.27
N HIS A 491 4.13 0.52 23.63
CA HIS A 491 4.12 -0.92 23.90
C HIS A 491 4.66 -1.25 25.30
N GLU A 492 5.76 -0.62 25.71
CA GLU A 492 6.37 -0.79 27.04
C GLU A 492 5.43 -0.35 28.16
N GLN A 493 4.68 0.73 27.95
CA GLN A 493 3.62 1.19 28.86
C GLN A 493 2.38 0.28 28.87
N GLY A 494 2.24 -0.63 27.90
CA GLY A 494 1.10 -1.52 27.79
C GLY A 494 -0.15 -0.88 27.17
N LEU A 495 0.00 0.29 26.54
CA LEU A 495 -1.09 1.01 25.87
C LEU A 495 -1.49 0.37 24.54
N ILE A 496 -0.60 -0.42 23.95
CA ILE A 496 -0.82 -1.19 22.72
C ILE A 496 -0.31 -2.62 22.91
N ARG A 497 -0.84 -3.55 22.11
CA ARG A 497 -0.33 -4.93 21.95
C ARG A 497 -0.33 -5.36 20.48
N ALA A 498 0.43 -6.41 20.17
CA ALA A 498 0.40 -7.04 18.86
C ALA A 498 -0.90 -7.80 18.67
N ALA A 499 -1.47 -7.77 17.47
CA ALA A 499 -2.64 -8.57 17.11
C ALA A 499 -2.32 -10.08 17.06
N HIS A 500 -1.14 -10.43 16.56
CA HIS A 500 -0.66 -11.79 16.42
C HIS A 500 0.86 -11.87 16.65
N ALA A 501 1.43 -13.07 16.60
CA ALA A 501 2.87 -13.23 16.50
C ALA A 501 3.40 -12.75 15.13
N TRP A 502 4.72 -12.54 15.04
CA TRP A 502 5.38 -12.30 13.76
C TRP A 502 5.04 -13.43 12.76
N PRO A 503 4.70 -13.12 11.49
CA PRO A 503 4.84 -11.83 10.80
C PRO A 503 3.56 -10.94 10.77
N ALA A 504 2.57 -11.20 11.63
CA ALA A 504 1.29 -10.48 11.66
C ALA A 504 1.12 -9.62 12.92
N ASP A 505 2.23 -9.15 13.49
CA ASP A 505 2.35 -8.46 14.77
C ASP A 505 2.12 -6.93 14.69
N GLY A 506 1.25 -6.48 13.78
CA GLY A 506 0.74 -5.11 13.81
C GLY A 506 -0.04 -4.80 15.08
N ILE A 507 -0.24 -3.51 15.35
CA ILE A 507 -0.99 -3.03 16.52
C ILE A 507 -2.45 -3.49 16.42
N GLU A 508 -2.93 -4.16 17.45
CA GLU A 508 -4.33 -4.57 17.53
C GLU A 508 -5.25 -3.37 17.77
N THR A 509 -6.34 -3.32 17.03
CA THR A 509 -7.35 -2.26 17.14
C THR A 509 -8.76 -2.82 17.07
N ASP A 510 -9.73 -2.08 17.63
CA ASP A 510 -11.14 -2.39 17.49
C ASP A 510 -11.70 -1.96 16.11
N GLU A 511 -13.02 -2.05 15.93
CA GLU A 511 -13.69 -1.65 14.68
C GLU A 511 -13.65 -0.14 14.40
N SER A 512 -13.44 0.68 15.43
CA SER A 512 -13.30 2.13 15.35
C SER A 512 -11.83 2.57 15.26
N ALA A 513 -10.90 1.64 15.09
CA ALA A 513 -9.45 1.86 15.07
C ALA A 513 -8.85 2.33 16.41
N ARG A 514 -9.54 2.11 17.53
CA ARG A 514 -8.98 2.36 18.87
C ARG A 514 -8.00 1.26 19.23
N ALA A 515 -6.83 1.62 19.75
CA ALA A 515 -5.82 0.65 20.13
C ALA A 515 -6.29 -0.27 21.26
N ILE A 516 -5.83 -1.53 21.26
CA ILE A 516 -6.05 -2.47 22.35
C ILE A 516 -4.79 -2.54 23.22
N GLY A 517 -4.96 -2.34 24.52
CA GLY A 517 -3.89 -2.42 25.52
C GLY A 517 -3.46 -3.85 25.80
N ARG A 518 -2.33 -4.02 26.50
CA ARG A 518 -1.78 -5.34 26.88
C ARG A 518 -2.75 -6.17 27.72
N ASP A 519 -3.57 -5.50 28.51
CA ASP A 519 -4.62 -6.10 29.34
C ASP A 519 -5.91 -6.45 28.56
N GLY A 520 -5.96 -6.15 27.27
CA GLY A 520 -7.13 -6.34 26.41
C GLY A 520 -8.16 -5.21 26.47
N SER A 521 -7.91 -4.15 27.23
CA SER A 521 -8.79 -2.98 27.29
C SER A 521 -8.69 -2.13 26.02
N VAL A 522 -9.81 -1.54 25.61
CA VAL A 522 -9.86 -0.61 24.48
C VAL A 522 -9.43 0.79 24.94
N GLN A 523 -8.41 1.35 24.30
CA GLN A 523 -7.97 2.72 24.55
C GLN A 523 -9.05 3.71 24.12
N GLN A 524 -9.51 4.56 25.04
CA GLN A 524 -10.61 5.50 24.74
C GLN A 524 -10.15 6.75 23.97
N ARG A 525 -8.84 7.02 23.94
CA ARG A 525 -8.26 8.28 23.46
C ARG A 525 -7.09 8.09 22.49
N LEU A 526 -6.81 6.85 22.07
CA LEU A 526 -5.72 6.52 21.17
C LEU A 526 -6.24 5.71 19.99
N TRP A 527 -6.18 6.29 18.80
CA TRP A 527 -6.54 5.66 17.53
C TRP A 527 -5.29 5.39 16.72
N VAL A 528 -5.24 4.24 16.04
CA VAL A 528 -4.09 3.83 15.24
C VAL A 528 -4.58 3.38 13.87
N LEU A 529 -4.05 3.98 12.80
CA LEU A 529 -4.43 3.68 11.43
C LEU A 529 -3.22 3.60 10.50
N GLY A 530 -3.42 2.93 9.37
CA GLY A 530 -2.38 2.82 8.35
C GLY A 530 -1.42 1.68 8.66
N PRO A 531 -0.19 1.71 8.14
CA PRO A 531 0.71 0.57 8.16
C PRO A 531 0.99 -0.09 9.51
N ALA A 532 0.88 0.65 10.61
CA ALA A 532 1.18 0.15 11.95
C ALA A 532 0.19 -0.93 12.43
N VAL A 533 -0.97 -1.08 11.78
CA VAL A 533 -1.98 -2.11 12.11
C VAL A 533 -1.97 -3.29 11.15
N GLU A 534 -0.99 -3.38 10.24
CA GLU A 534 -0.85 -4.51 9.31
C GLU A 534 -0.65 -5.82 10.08
N GLY A 535 -1.54 -6.78 9.90
CA GLY A 535 -1.64 -7.97 10.75
C GLY A 535 -2.97 -8.03 11.50
N CYS A 536 -3.39 -6.90 12.07
CA CYS A 536 -4.76 -6.74 12.61
C CYS A 536 -5.77 -6.57 11.48
N THR A 537 -5.43 -5.75 10.49
CA THR A 537 -6.16 -5.64 9.22
C THR A 537 -5.19 -5.76 8.05
N PHE A 538 -5.71 -6.11 6.88
CA PHE A 538 -4.89 -6.39 5.71
C PHE A 538 -4.80 -5.23 4.71
N TYR A 539 -3.60 -5.00 4.21
CA TYR A 539 -3.26 -4.07 3.14
C TYR A 539 -3.50 -2.60 3.50
N ASN A 540 -2.66 -2.09 4.40
CA ASN A 540 -2.70 -0.72 4.91
C ASN A 540 -1.62 0.20 4.32
N HIS A 541 -0.84 -0.27 3.35
CA HIS A 541 0.32 0.43 2.77
C HIS A 541 0.05 1.23 1.50
N TYR A 542 -1.19 1.68 1.27
CA TYR A 542 -1.59 2.36 0.03
C TYR A 542 -2.03 3.80 0.29
N VAL A 543 -1.88 4.64 -0.75
CA VAL A 543 -2.43 5.99 -0.79
C VAL A 543 -3.92 5.89 -1.17
N PRO A 544 -4.83 6.68 -0.58
CA PRO A 544 -6.25 6.58 -0.88
C PRO A 544 -6.59 6.78 -2.36
N THR A 545 -7.74 6.25 -2.75
CA THR A 545 -8.30 6.30 -4.10
C THR A 545 -9.51 7.25 -4.13
N PRO A 546 -9.84 7.87 -5.28
CA PRO A 546 -11.04 8.69 -5.42
C PRO A 546 -12.37 7.93 -5.33
N ASP A 547 -12.33 6.59 -5.25
CA ASP A 547 -13.52 5.75 -5.11
C ASP A 547 -14.28 6.06 -3.79
N PRO A 548 -15.61 6.29 -3.83
CA PRO A 548 -16.40 6.54 -2.62
C PRO A 548 -16.36 5.39 -1.61
N THR A 549 -16.03 4.18 -2.04
CA THR A 549 -15.87 2.99 -1.22
C THR A 549 -14.45 2.81 -0.69
N CYS A 550 -13.56 3.78 -0.89
CA CYS A 550 -12.18 3.72 -0.41
C CYS A 550 -12.10 3.45 1.10
N ARG A 551 -11.69 2.23 1.44
CA ARG A 551 -11.59 1.75 2.83
C ARG A 551 -10.80 2.72 3.72
N ALA A 552 -9.69 3.23 3.20
CA ALA A 552 -8.79 4.14 3.90
C ALA A 552 -9.50 5.41 4.40
N LEU A 553 -10.41 5.98 3.60
CA LEU A 553 -11.16 7.20 3.92
C LEU A 553 -12.35 6.90 4.82
N ILE A 554 -13.02 5.75 4.61
CA ILE A 554 -14.10 5.27 5.48
C ILE A 554 -13.60 5.00 6.90
N GLU A 555 -12.43 4.39 7.06
CA GLU A 555 -11.83 4.16 8.38
C GLU A 555 -11.43 5.47 9.07
N ALA A 556 -10.86 6.42 8.32
CA ALA A 556 -10.55 7.74 8.86
C ALA A 556 -11.82 8.44 9.36
N ARG A 557 -12.91 8.37 8.58
CA ARG A 557 -14.23 8.90 8.97
C ARG A 557 -14.71 8.29 10.28
N ARG A 558 -14.76 6.97 10.37
CA ARG A 558 -15.24 6.25 11.57
C ARG A 558 -14.39 6.55 12.80
N ALA A 559 -13.07 6.61 12.65
CA ALA A 559 -12.16 6.91 13.74
C ALA A 559 -12.37 8.35 14.26
N VAL A 560 -12.59 9.32 13.37
CA VAL A 560 -12.88 10.71 13.76
C VAL A 560 -14.26 10.84 14.40
N GLU A 561 -15.31 10.17 13.88
CA GLU A 561 -16.63 10.14 14.52
C GLU A 561 -16.53 9.60 15.95
N SER A 562 -15.84 8.46 16.13
CA SER A 562 -15.57 7.87 17.44
C SER A 562 -14.85 8.84 18.39
N CYS A 563 -13.85 9.57 17.90
CA CYS A 563 -13.12 10.56 18.68
C CYS A 563 -14.00 11.74 19.10
N LEU A 564 -14.74 12.35 18.17
CA LEU A 564 -15.58 13.50 18.47
C LEU A 564 -16.75 13.14 19.39
N GLU A 565 -17.34 11.95 19.25
CA GLU A 565 -18.35 11.43 20.18
C GLU A 565 -17.78 11.24 21.59
N MET A 566 -16.55 10.72 21.71
CA MET A 566 -15.87 10.56 22.99
C MET A 566 -15.64 11.90 23.67
N LEU A 567 -15.12 12.90 22.93
CA LEU A 567 -14.91 14.25 23.46
C LEU A 567 -16.24 14.89 23.90
N ALA A 568 -17.32 14.65 23.15
CA ALA A 568 -18.64 15.18 23.47
C ALA A 568 -19.23 14.62 24.78
N LYS A 569 -19.06 13.34 25.07
CA LYS A 569 -19.59 12.69 26.29
C LYS A 569 -18.92 13.20 27.57
N HIS A 570 -17.65 13.59 27.49
CA HIS A 570 -16.92 14.16 28.63
C HIS A 570 -17.33 15.60 28.97
N THR A 571 -17.75 16.39 27.98
CA THR A 571 -18.31 17.72 28.24
C THR A 571 -19.64 17.62 29.01
N SER A 572 -20.49 16.64 28.69
CA SER A 572 -21.80 16.47 29.35
C SER A 572 -21.69 15.93 30.78
N SER A 573 -20.68 15.12 31.10
CA SER A 573 -20.48 14.54 32.44
C SER A 573 -19.86 15.53 33.45
N CYS A 574 -19.09 16.52 32.98
CA CYS A 574 -18.58 17.60 33.83
C CYS A 574 -19.67 18.61 34.25
N ILE A 575 -20.82 18.63 33.58
CA ILE A 575 -21.92 19.56 33.87
C ILE A 575 -22.83 19.05 35.00
N THR A 576 -22.78 17.76 35.34
CA THR A 576 -23.73 17.13 36.30
C THR A 576 -23.33 17.24 37.78
N PHE A 577 -22.22 17.90 38.13
CA PHE A 577 -21.82 18.10 39.53
C PHE A 577 -21.64 19.60 39.84
N LYS A 578 -22.73 20.26 40.22
CA LYS A 578 -22.78 21.45 41.11
C LYS A 578 -24.24 21.81 41.41
N PHE A 579 -24.88 21.02 42.26
CA PHE A 579 -25.94 21.52 43.12
C PHE A 579 -25.49 21.30 44.56
N ASP A 580 -24.72 22.26 45.08
CA ASP A 580 -24.53 22.40 46.52
C ASP A 580 -25.89 22.75 47.12
N LYS A 581 -26.44 21.84 47.93
CA LYS A 581 -27.50 22.15 48.87
C LYS A 581 -26.88 22.95 50.02
N ALA A 582 -27.00 24.26 49.94
CA ALA A 582 -27.00 25.14 51.10
C ALA A 582 -28.05 26.23 50.88
N VAL A 583 -29.23 26.03 51.47
CA VAL A 583 -29.93 26.90 52.47
C VAL A 583 -31.20 26.16 52.88
#